data_AF-A0A7L6AQ09-F1
#
_entry.id   AF-A0A7L6AQ09-F1
#
_cell.length_a   1.000
_cell.length_b   1.000
_cell.length_c   1.000
_cell.angle_alpha   90.00
_cell.angle_beta   90.00
_cell.angle_gamma   90.00
#
_symmetry.space_group_name_H-M   'P 1'
#
loop_
_entity.id
_entity.type
_entity.pdbx_description
1 polymer ?
#
loop_
_entity_poly.entity_id
_entity_poly.type
_entity_poly.pdbx_seq_one_letter_code
_entity_poly.pdbx_strand_id
1 'polypeptide(L)'
;MSFILGICLGLISGFIREGTDATIKNRDMLARVLPLPLLGIAPAINRKAGNYAFQTADHSDSMVAHAFRSLRNNLMVVTQQKPLKVLNVTSTDASEGKSSTTINLATAFTQAGKKVLLIDADLRRPTLHKHFGLDNTKGLGNYLAGMDKLEPLIRPTRIPGLQVITSGRLRRTQLNCCPVTI
;
A
#
# COMPACT_ATOMS: atom_id res chain seq x y z
N MET A 1 -25.44 45.16 -18.64
CA MET A 1 -23.97 45.02 -18.57
C MET A 1 -23.49 44.25 -17.34
N SER A 2 -23.88 44.62 -16.11
CA SER A 2 -23.34 44.01 -14.88
C SER A 2 -23.61 42.51 -14.71
N PHE A 3 -24.72 42.00 -15.24
CA PHE A 3 -25.07 40.58 -15.18
C PHE A 3 -24.13 39.70 -16.03
N ILE A 4 -23.77 40.20 -17.22
CA ILE A 4 -22.87 39.52 -18.15
C ILE A 4 -21.44 39.50 -17.57
N LEU A 5 -21.03 40.60 -16.93
CA LEU A 5 -19.72 40.71 -16.30
C LEU A 5 -19.56 39.75 -15.13
N GLY A 6 -20.62 39.55 -14.33
CA GLY A 6 -20.62 38.58 -13.23
C GLY A 6 -20.48 37.13 -13.70
N ILE A 7 -21.16 36.76 -14.80
CA ILE A 7 -21.05 35.42 -15.38
C ILE A 7 -19.64 35.17 -15.93
N CYS A 8 -19.05 36.14 -16.64
CA CYS A 8 -17.69 36.03 -17.14
C CYS A 8 -16.67 35.86 -16.01
N LEU A 9 -16.76 36.67 -14.95
CA LEU A 9 -15.88 36.56 -13.77
C LEU A 9 -16.04 35.21 -13.04
N GLY A 10 -17.27 34.70 -12.93
CA GLY A 10 -17.54 33.39 -12.34
C GLY A 10 -16.92 32.24 -13.14
N LEU A 11 -17.05 32.26 -14.47
CA LEU A 11 -16.46 31.26 -15.36
C LEU A 11 -14.93 31.29 -15.34
N ILE A 12 -14.34 32.48 -15.36
CA ILE A 12 -12.88 32.66 -15.28
C ILE A 12 -12.35 32.19 -13.92
N SER A 13 -13.01 32.56 -12.82
CA SER A 13 -12.67 32.09 -11.47
C SER A 13 -12.77 30.57 -11.34
N GLY A 14 -13.80 29.95 -11.95
CA GLY A 14 -13.96 28.50 -11.98
C GLY A 14 -12.78 27.83 -12.68
N PHE A 15 -12.44 28.30 -13.88
CA PHE A 15 -11.28 27.81 -14.65
C PHE A 15 -9.94 28.02 -13.93
N ILE A 16 -9.77 29.14 -13.21
CA ILE A 16 -8.55 29.39 -12.43
C ILE A 16 -8.43 28.42 -11.25
N ARG A 17 -9.55 28.13 -10.54
CA ARG A 17 -9.53 27.13 -9.45
C ARG A 17 -9.24 25.72 -9.98
N GLU A 18 -9.79 25.36 -11.14
CA GLU A 18 -9.50 24.09 -11.82
C GLU A 18 -8.00 23.98 -12.20
N GLY A 19 -7.36 25.10 -12.56
CA GLY A 19 -5.93 25.16 -12.92
C GLY A 19 -4.94 25.16 -11.76
N THR A 20 -5.40 25.39 -10.52
CA THR A 20 -4.55 25.41 -9.31
C THR A 20 -4.54 24.09 -8.53
N ASP A 21 -5.10 23.03 -9.11
CA ASP A 21 -4.98 21.68 -8.57
C ASP A 21 -3.60 21.11 -8.92
N ALA A 22 -2.58 21.47 -8.11
CA ALA A 22 -1.23 20.89 -8.18
C ALA A 22 -1.18 19.43 -7.67
N THR A 23 -2.20 18.64 -8.00
CA THR A 23 -2.11 17.19 -7.92
C THR A 23 -1.47 16.70 -9.20
N ILE A 24 -0.40 15.91 -9.11
CA ILE A 24 0.21 15.22 -10.25
C ILE A 24 -0.82 14.22 -10.80
N LYS A 25 -1.78 14.71 -11.60
CA LYS A 25 -2.79 13.94 -12.33
C LYS A 25 -2.32 13.59 -13.75
N ASN A 26 -1.17 14.16 -14.17
CA ASN A 26 -0.73 14.07 -15.55
C ASN A 26 0.08 12.78 -15.79
N ARG A 27 -0.61 11.78 -16.35
CA ARG A 27 -0.08 10.45 -16.70
C ARG A 27 1.18 10.52 -17.57
N ASP A 28 1.31 11.59 -18.35
CA ASP A 28 2.40 11.80 -19.30
C ASP A 28 3.67 12.39 -18.66
N MET A 29 3.59 13.00 -17.47
CA MET A 29 4.76 13.54 -16.78
C MET A 29 5.57 12.45 -16.06
N LEU A 30 4.91 11.42 -15.51
CA LEU A 30 5.60 10.37 -14.77
C LEU A 30 6.50 9.51 -15.67
N ALA A 31 6.02 9.18 -16.88
CA ALA A 31 6.76 8.37 -17.85
C ALA A 31 7.98 9.08 -18.45
N ARG A 32 8.03 10.43 -18.38
CA ARG A 32 9.16 11.23 -18.88
C ARG A 32 10.28 11.41 -17.85
N VAL A 33 9.95 11.35 -16.56
CA VAL A 33 10.91 11.57 -15.44
C VAL A 33 11.43 10.25 -14.88
N LEU A 34 10.64 9.18 -14.93
CA LEU A 34 11.02 7.87 -14.42
C LEU A 34 10.97 6.83 -15.56
N PRO A 35 12.09 6.18 -15.91
CA PRO A 35 12.13 5.10 -16.90
C PRO A 35 11.61 3.78 -16.31
N LEU A 36 10.45 3.82 -15.66
CA LEU A 36 9.83 2.67 -14.99
C LEU A 36 8.48 2.35 -15.63
N PRO A 37 8.15 1.07 -15.84
CA PRO A 37 6.84 0.68 -16.35
C PRO A 37 5.75 1.12 -15.37
N LEU A 38 4.76 1.88 -15.85
CA LEU A 38 3.60 2.25 -15.06
C LEU A 38 2.73 1.01 -14.84
N LEU A 39 2.83 0.41 -13.65
CA LEU A 39 2.15 -0.84 -13.32
C LEU A 39 0.64 -0.67 -13.07
N GLY A 40 0.18 0.53 -12.73
CA GLY A 40 -1.24 0.80 -12.53
C GLY A 40 -1.48 2.07 -11.73
N ILE A 41 -2.75 2.44 -11.63
CA ILE A 41 -3.22 3.59 -10.86
C ILE A 41 -4.19 3.07 -9.82
N ALA A 42 -3.86 3.24 -8.55
CA ALA A 42 -4.81 2.99 -7.47
C ALA A 42 -5.85 4.14 -7.50
N PRO A 43 -7.16 3.84 -7.55
CA PRO A 43 -8.18 4.86 -7.60
C PRO A 43 -8.13 5.68 -6.31
N ALA A 44 -8.18 7.01 -6.45
CA ALA A 44 -8.33 7.92 -5.32
C ALA A 44 -9.75 7.76 -4.77
N ILE A 45 -9.86 7.22 -3.56
CA ILE A 45 -11.16 7.04 -2.91
C ILE A 45 -11.22 7.95 -1.72
N ASN A 46 -12.37 8.61 -1.59
CA ASN A 46 -12.66 9.51 -0.51
C ASN A 46 -12.46 8.78 0.84
N ARG A 47 -11.51 9.24 1.65
CA ARG A 47 -11.19 8.69 2.98
C ARG A 47 -12.41 8.57 3.91
N LYS A 48 -13.50 9.28 3.61
CA LYS A 48 -14.77 9.20 4.35
C LYS A 48 -15.57 7.91 4.10
N ALA A 49 -15.26 7.10 3.08
CA ALA A 49 -16.04 5.92 2.69
C ALA A 49 -15.72 4.63 3.48
N GLY A 50 -14.94 4.71 4.56
CA GLY A 50 -14.60 3.55 5.41
C GLY A 50 -13.14 3.11 5.32
N ASN A 51 -12.85 1.90 5.79
CA ASN A 51 -11.49 1.37 5.90
C ASN A 51 -10.94 0.91 4.53
N TYR A 52 -10.35 1.85 3.77
CA TYR A 52 -9.79 1.59 2.43
C TYR A 52 -8.81 0.41 2.38
N ALA A 53 -8.10 0.11 3.47
CA ALA A 53 -7.12 -0.98 3.52
C ALA A 53 -7.71 -2.36 3.19
N PHE A 54 -9.00 -2.56 3.42
CA PHE A 54 -9.66 -3.85 3.21
C PHE A 54 -10.73 -3.82 2.13
N GLN A 55 -10.82 -2.75 1.34
CA GLN A 55 -11.92 -2.57 0.40
C GLN A 55 -11.98 -3.67 -0.67
N THR A 56 -10.83 -4.20 -1.11
CA THR A 56 -10.75 -5.34 -2.03
C THR A 56 -11.25 -6.64 -1.40
N ALA A 57 -11.13 -6.78 -0.07
CA ALA A 57 -11.61 -7.94 0.67
C ALA A 57 -13.11 -7.84 0.98
N ASP A 58 -13.56 -6.66 1.41
CA ASP A 58 -14.93 -6.44 1.89
C ASP A 58 -15.93 -6.22 0.74
N HIS A 59 -15.46 -5.64 -0.38
CA HIS A 59 -16.30 -5.33 -1.54
C HIS A 59 -15.61 -5.79 -2.83
N SER A 60 -15.74 -7.07 -3.15
CA SER A 60 -15.08 -7.71 -4.29
C SER A 60 -15.45 -7.11 -5.64
N ASP A 61 -16.63 -6.48 -5.78
CA ASP A 61 -17.10 -5.93 -7.05
C ASP A 61 -16.91 -4.40 -7.13
N SER A 62 -16.20 -3.83 -6.15
CA SER A 62 -15.88 -2.41 -6.13
C SER A 62 -14.87 -2.03 -7.20
N MET A 63 -14.91 -0.76 -7.65
CA MET A 63 -13.91 -0.18 -8.56
C MET A 63 -12.47 -0.35 -8.01
N VAL A 64 -12.33 -0.37 -6.69
CA VAL A 64 -11.05 -0.58 -5.98
C VAL A 64 -10.54 -1.99 -6.22
N ALA A 65 -11.39 -2.99 -6.02
CA ALA A 65 -11.05 -4.38 -6.21
C ALA A 65 -10.65 -4.63 -7.67
N HIS A 66 -11.40 -4.07 -8.63
CA HIS A 66 -11.04 -4.13 -10.05
C HIS A 66 -9.68 -3.48 -10.34
N ALA A 67 -9.39 -2.31 -9.77
CA ALA A 67 -8.10 -1.65 -9.96
C ALA A 67 -6.93 -2.47 -9.39
N PHE A 68 -7.07 -3.07 -8.21
CA PHE A 68 -6.03 -3.92 -7.62
C PHE A 68 -5.86 -5.26 -8.36
N ARG A 69 -6.93 -5.82 -8.94
CA ARG A 69 -6.84 -6.98 -9.85
C ARG A 69 -6.10 -6.63 -11.14
N SER A 70 -6.36 -5.46 -11.71
CA SER A 70 -5.61 -4.97 -12.88
C SER A 70 -4.14 -4.74 -12.55
N LEU A 71 -3.83 -4.12 -11.40
CA LEU A 71 -2.45 -3.93 -10.92
C LEU A 71 -1.73 -5.29 -10.75
N ARG A 72 -2.39 -6.28 -10.15
CA ARG A 72 -1.88 -7.65 -10.03
C ARG A 72 -1.59 -8.26 -11.40
N ASN A 73 -2.51 -8.14 -12.37
CA ASN A 73 -2.30 -8.67 -13.71
C ASN A 73 -1.10 -8.02 -14.40
N ASN A 74 -0.96 -6.71 -14.31
CA ASN A 74 0.17 -5.99 -14.87
C ASN A 74 1.49 -6.43 -14.24
N LEU A 75 1.53 -6.61 -12.92
CA LEU A 75 2.68 -7.20 -12.22
C LEU A 75 3.02 -8.58 -12.79
N MET A 76 2.02 -9.46 -12.95
CA MET A 76 2.24 -10.81 -13.48
C MET A 76 2.77 -10.80 -14.92
N VAL A 77 2.32 -9.85 -15.75
CA VAL A 77 2.83 -9.66 -17.12
C VAL A 77 4.30 -9.23 -17.09
N VAL A 78 4.65 -8.22 -16.27
CA VAL A 78 6.04 -7.75 -16.16
C VAL A 78 6.97 -8.82 -15.59
N THR A 79 6.45 -9.68 -14.72
CA THR A 79 7.22 -10.79 -14.13
C THR A 79 7.01 -12.13 -14.84
N GLN A 80 6.55 -12.14 -16.09
CA GLN A 80 6.26 -13.40 -16.79
C GLN A 80 7.51 -14.28 -16.98
N GLN A 81 8.67 -13.65 -17.19
CA GLN A 81 9.95 -14.36 -17.38
C GLN A 81 10.56 -14.88 -16.07
N LYS A 82 10.21 -14.28 -14.92
CA LYS A 82 10.73 -14.65 -13.60
C LYS A 82 9.60 -14.59 -12.57
N PRO A 83 9.20 -15.72 -11.96
CA PRO A 83 8.06 -15.74 -11.06
C PRO A 83 8.24 -14.74 -9.91
N LEU A 84 7.26 -13.85 -9.73
CA LEU A 84 7.24 -12.90 -8.62
C LEU A 84 7.05 -13.62 -7.29
N LYS A 85 8.16 -13.84 -6.57
CA LYS A 85 8.15 -14.46 -5.24
C LYS A 85 8.16 -13.44 -4.11
N VAL A 86 8.81 -12.30 -4.30
CA VAL A 86 8.98 -11.24 -3.29
C VAL A 86 8.71 -9.90 -3.95
N LEU A 87 7.85 -9.10 -3.32
CA LEU A 87 7.50 -7.74 -3.75
C LEU A 87 7.67 -6.79 -2.57
N ASN A 88 8.47 -5.75 -2.75
CA ASN A 88 8.57 -4.65 -1.80
C ASN A 88 7.69 -3.48 -2.25
N VAL A 89 6.89 -2.93 -1.35
CA VAL A 89 6.03 -1.76 -1.61
C VAL A 89 6.55 -0.60 -0.78
N THR A 90 7.06 0.42 -1.46
CA THR A 90 7.58 1.65 -0.84
C THR A 90 6.97 2.88 -1.50
N SER A 91 7.16 4.04 -0.87
CA SER A 91 6.67 5.32 -1.33
C SER A 91 7.52 6.43 -0.72
N THR A 92 7.46 7.61 -1.33
CA THR A 92 8.33 8.76 -1.05
C THR A 92 8.09 9.39 0.31
N ASP A 93 6.85 9.36 0.81
CA ASP A 93 6.50 9.98 2.09
C ASP A 93 5.58 9.08 2.95
N ALA A 94 5.51 9.38 4.24
CA ALA A 94 4.56 8.80 5.16
C ALA A 94 3.12 9.14 4.76
N SER A 95 2.18 8.26 5.08
CA SER A 95 0.73 8.49 4.86
C SER A 95 0.24 8.53 3.40
N GLU A 96 1.08 8.17 2.42
CA GLU A 96 0.71 8.02 1.00
C GLU A 96 -0.10 6.74 0.69
N GLY A 97 -0.43 5.95 1.72
CA GLY A 97 -1.29 4.77 1.57
C GLY A 97 -0.57 3.46 1.24
N LYS A 98 0.77 3.40 1.36
CA LYS A 98 1.57 2.16 1.22
C LYS A 98 0.91 0.93 1.83
N SER A 99 0.66 0.96 3.14
CA SER A 99 0.11 -0.17 3.89
C SER A 99 -1.24 -0.62 3.35
N SER A 100 -2.12 0.34 3.02
CA SER A 100 -3.42 0.04 2.42
C SER A 100 -3.30 -0.54 1.02
N THR A 101 -2.40 -0.01 0.20
CA THR A 101 -2.09 -0.54 -1.14
C THR A 101 -1.56 -1.96 -1.03
N THR A 102 -0.65 -2.23 -0.09
CA THR A 102 -0.08 -3.56 0.15
C THR A 102 -1.16 -4.55 0.57
N ILE A 103 -2.07 -4.20 1.49
CA ILE A 103 -3.15 -5.10 1.93
C ILE A 103 -4.12 -5.43 0.78
N ASN A 104 -4.57 -4.42 0.03
CA ASN A 104 -5.47 -4.63 -1.10
C ASN A 104 -4.81 -5.45 -2.22
N LEU A 105 -3.55 -5.17 -2.55
CA LEU A 105 -2.81 -5.93 -3.55
C LEU A 105 -2.61 -7.39 -3.11
N ALA A 106 -2.23 -7.61 -1.85
CA ALA A 106 -2.11 -8.95 -1.30
C ALA A 106 -3.45 -9.71 -1.35
N THR A 107 -4.56 -9.02 -1.06
CA THR A 107 -5.90 -9.59 -1.20
C THR A 107 -6.21 -9.99 -2.65
N ALA A 108 -5.83 -9.17 -3.63
CA ALA A 108 -6.03 -9.50 -5.04
C ALA A 108 -5.22 -10.74 -5.48
N PHE A 109 -4.04 -10.98 -4.88
CA PHE A 109 -3.26 -12.20 -5.08
C PHE A 109 -3.90 -13.41 -4.40
N THR A 110 -4.41 -13.28 -3.18
CA THR A 110 -5.08 -14.40 -2.50
C THR A 110 -6.39 -14.80 -3.16
N GLN A 111 -7.17 -13.83 -3.67
CA GLN A 111 -8.34 -14.09 -4.51
C GLN A 111 -7.98 -14.84 -5.81
N ALA A 112 -6.74 -14.76 -6.27
CA ALA A 112 -6.22 -15.54 -7.41
C ALA A 112 -5.74 -16.95 -7.02
N GLY A 113 -5.99 -17.39 -5.78
CA GLY A 113 -5.56 -18.68 -5.25
C GLY A 113 -4.10 -18.73 -4.80
N LYS A 114 -3.41 -17.58 -4.67
CA LYS A 114 -2.03 -17.57 -4.14
C LYS A 114 -2.03 -17.54 -2.62
N LYS A 115 -1.07 -18.24 -2.00
CA LYS A 115 -0.75 -18.07 -0.58
C LYS A 115 0.18 -16.87 -0.44
N VAL A 116 -0.20 -15.90 0.39
CA VAL A 116 0.54 -14.63 0.51
C VAL A 116 0.92 -14.40 1.97
N LEU A 117 2.18 -14.02 2.18
CA LEU A 117 2.71 -13.57 3.46
C LEU A 117 3.01 -12.08 3.37
N LEU A 118 2.30 -11.28 4.15
CA LEU A 118 2.60 -9.87 4.36
C LEU A 118 3.65 -9.73 5.46
N ILE A 119 4.65 -8.89 5.25
CA ILE A 119 5.69 -8.61 6.24
C ILE A 119 5.74 -7.10 6.45
N ASP A 120 5.49 -6.64 7.68
CA ASP A 120 5.65 -5.23 8.06
C ASP A 120 7.14 -4.94 8.31
N ALA A 121 7.83 -4.52 7.24
CA ALA A 121 9.24 -4.14 7.30
C ALA A 121 9.46 -2.67 7.74
N ASP A 122 8.39 -1.90 8.04
CA ASP A 122 8.52 -0.56 8.60
C ASP A 122 8.72 -0.64 10.12
N LEU A 123 9.99 -0.79 10.51
CA LEU A 123 10.40 -0.88 11.91
C LEU A 123 10.31 0.46 12.66
N ARG A 124 10.13 1.59 11.94
CA ARG A 124 10.12 2.93 12.53
C ARG A 124 8.70 3.38 12.86
N ARG A 125 7.75 3.17 11.96
CA ARG A 125 6.34 3.56 12.12
C ARG A 125 5.41 2.43 11.65
N PRO A 126 5.43 1.26 12.30
CA PRO A 126 4.64 0.11 11.86
C PRO A 126 3.15 0.41 11.93
N THR A 127 2.42 -0.05 10.90
CA THR A 127 0.98 0.22 10.75
C THR A 127 0.16 -1.03 10.44
N LEU A 128 0.75 -2.12 9.92
CA LEU A 128 -0.03 -3.30 9.53
C LEU A 128 -0.72 -3.94 10.74
N HIS A 129 -0.03 -4.03 11.88
CA HIS A 129 -0.62 -4.56 13.11
C HIS A 129 -1.89 -3.80 13.53
N LYS A 130 -1.96 -2.48 13.30
CA LYS A 130 -3.15 -1.67 13.60
C LYS A 130 -4.30 -1.97 12.65
N HIS A 131 -4.01 -2.14 11.35
CA HIS A 131 -5.02 -2.51 10.37
C HIS A 131 -5.66 -3.86 10.68
N PHE A 132 -4.84 -4.85 11.07
CA PHE A 132 -5.31 -6.20 11.36
C PHE A 132 -5.77 -6.40 12.82
N GLY A 133 -5.66 -5.39 13.69
CA GLY A 133 -5.99 -5.52 15.12
C GLY A 133 -5.09 -6.52 15.87
N LEU A 134 -3.83 -6.66 15.45
CA LEU A 134 -2.89 -7.64 15.98
C LEU A 134 -1.94 -7.00 17.01
N ASP A 135 -1.52 -7.83 17.97
CA ASP A 135 -0.44 -7.46 18.88
C ASP A 135 0.89 -7.22 18.13
N ASN A 136 1.68 -6.23 18.55
CA ASN A 136 2.96 -5.89 17.93
C ASN A 136 4.13 -5.98 18.91
N THR A 137 4.01 -6.74 20.00
CA THR A 137 5.11 -6.94 20.96
C THR A 137 6.26 -7.72 20.34
N LYS A 138 5.94 -8.75 19.55
CA LYS A 138 6.89 -9.58 18.82
C LYS A 138 6.62 -9.57 17.32
N GLY A 139 7.67 -9.50 16.52
CA GLY A 139 7.56 -9.51 15.06
C GLY A 139 8.92 -9.57 14.37
N LEU A 140 8.99 -9.04 13.16
CA LEU A 140 10.17 -9.07 12.30
C LEU A 140 11.44 -8.61 13.01
N GLY A 141 11.39 -7.50 13.75
CA GLY A 141 12.52 -6.98 14.49
C GLY A 141 13.08 -7.95 15.54
N ASN A 142 12.21 -8.75 16.18
CA ASN A 142 12.64 -9.77 17.15
C ASN A 142 13.36 -10.93 16.47
N TYR A 143 12.83 -11.38 15.33
CA TYR A 143 13.45 -12.42 14.52
C TYR A 143 14.82 -12.00 14.01
N LEU A 144 14.91 -10.78 13.46
CA LEU A 144 16.18 -10.23 12.97
C LEU A 144 17.22 -10.04 14.08
N ALA A 145 16.79 -9.83 15.33
CA ALA A 145 17.65 -9.75 16.49
C ALA A 145 18.01 -11.12 17.11
N GLY A 146 17.53 -12.23 16.53
CA GLY A 146 17.77 -13.59 17.03
C GLY A 146 17.02 -13.93 18.32
N MET A 147 16.02 -13.13 18.72
CA MET A 147 15.30 -13.31 20.00
C MET A 147 14.12 -14.29 19.91
N ASP A 148 13.51 -14.43 18.73
CA ASP A 148 12.34 -15.28 18.51
C ASP A 148 12.51 -16.08 17.20
N LYS A 149 11.92 -17.27 17.11
CA LYS A 149 11.85 -18.07 15.87
C LYS A 149 10.81 -17.49 14.90
N LEU A 150 10.91 -17.81 13.61
CA LEU A 150 10.06 -17.23 12.57
C LEU A 150 8.63 -17.78 12.59
N GLU A 151 8.48 -19.09 12.74
CA GLU A 151 7.21 -19.82 12.65
C GLU A 151 6.13 -19.25 13.58
N PRO A 152 6.38 -18.97 14.89
CA PRO A 152 5.36 -18.41 15.78
C PRO A 152 5.00 -16.95 15.47
N LEU A 153 5.78 -16.26 14.63
CA LEU A 153 5.53 -14.86 14.26
C LEU A 153 4.58 -14.74 13.06
N ILE A 154 4.38 -15.84 12.31
CA ILE A 154 3.45 -15.89 11.18
C ILE A 154 2.03 -16.05 11.70
N ARG A 155 1.20 -15.04 11.49
CA ARG A 155 -0.17 -15.02 12.00
C ARG A 155 -1.19 -15.06 10.87
N PRO A 156 -2.26 -15.86 10.97
CA PRO A 156 -3.35 -15.81 10.03
C PRO A 156 -4.08 -14.46 10.13
N THR A 157 -4.73 -14.07 9.04
CA THR A 157 -5.61 -12.89 9.01
C THR A 157 -7.06 -13.32 8.73
N ARG A 158 -7.99 -12.37 8.81
CA ARG A 158 -9.39 -12.61 8.40
C ARG A 158 -9.57 -12.89 6.90
N ILE A 159 -8.53 -12.66 6.09
CA ILE A 159 -8.55 -12.89 4.65
C ILE A 159 -7.99 -14.30 4.38
N PRO A 160 -8.76 -15.22 3.78
CA PRO A 160 -8.28 -16.56 3.45
C PRO A 160 -7.02 -16.52 2.58
N GLY A 161 -6.03 -17.37 2.92
CA GLY A 161 -4.76 -17.45 2.19
C GLY A 161 -3.78 -16.30 2.46
N LEU A 162 -4.13 -15.34 3.32
CA LEU A 162 -3.28 -14.22 3.72
C LEU A 162 -2.79 -14.38 5.16
N GLN A 163 -1.47 -14.41 5.32
CA GLN A 163 -0.79 -14.41 6.61
C GLN A 163 0.01 -13.11 6.77
N VAL A 164 0.35 -12.75 8.00
CA VAL A 164 1.10 -11.53 8.31
C VAL A 164 2.15 -11.76 9.39
N ILE A 165 3.32 -11.16 9.19
CA ILE A 165 4.34 -10.89 10.21
C ILE A 165 4.32 -9.39 10.48
N THR A 166 4.08 -9.01 11.72
CA THR A 166 4.14 -7.61 12.16
C THR A 166 5.59 -7.19 12.38
N SER A 167 5.85 -5.89 12.50
CA SER A 167 7.21 -5.36 12.68
C SER A 167 7.84 -5.80 14.01
N GLY A 168 7.02 -5.98 15.05
CA GLY A 168 7.52 -6.06 16.42
C GLY A 168 7.94 -4.69 16.96
N ARG A 169 8.17 -4.63 18.27
CA ARG A 169 8.71 -3.43 18.93
C ARG A 169 10.23 -3.53 18.99
N LEU A 170 10.91 -2.75 18.17
CA LEU A 170 12.34 -2.52 18.36
C LEU A 170 12.55 -1.51 19.48
N ARG A 171 12.93 -1.98 20.67
CA ARG A 171 13.53 -1.09 21.67
C ARG A 171 14.98 -0.83 21.27
N ARG A 172 15.36 0.44 21.13
CA ARG A 172 16.71 0.88 20.71
C ARG A 172 17.84 0.27 21.56
N THR A 173 17.54 -0.11 22.81
CA THR A 173 18.48 -0.76 23.74
C THR A 173 18.82 -2.21 23.38
N GLN A 174 18.01 -2.90 22.57
CA GLN A 174 18.18 -4.34 22.30
C GLN A 174 19.08 -4.66 21.10
N LEU A 175 19.36 -3.69 20.21
CA LEU A 175 20.23 -3.89 19.05
C LEU A 175 21.72 -3.98 19.40
N ASN A 176 22.12 -3.52 20.59
CA ASN A 176 23.52 -3.53 21.03
C ASN A 176 23.92 -4.82 21.78
N CYS A 177 22.99 -5.74 22.03
CA CYS A 177 23.25 -6.90 22.89
C CYS A 177 23.53 -8.20 22.13
N CYS A 178 23.30 -8.26 20.82
CA CYS A 178 23.57 -9.46 20.03
C CYS A 178 24.63 -9.17 18.96
N PRO A 179 25.75 -9.91 18.91
CA PRO A 179 26.65 -9.85 17.77
C PRO A 179 25.87 -10.34 16.54
N VAL A 180 25.69 -9.43 15.57
CA VAL A 180 25.16 -9.77 14.26
C VAL A 180 26.26 -10.54 13.53
N THR A 181 26.26 -11.86 13.66
CA THR A 181 27.08 -12.72 12.80
C THR A 181 26.33 -12.86 11.48
N ILE A 182 26.87 -12.22 10.44
CA ILE A 182 26.45 -12.41 9.03
C ILE A 182 27.04 -13.71 8.53
#